data_AF-A0AAD0WYT0-F1
#
_entry.id   AF-A0AAD0WYT0-F1
#
_cell.length_a   1.000
_cell.length_b   1.000
_cell.length_c   1.000
_cell.angle_alpha   90.00
_cell.angle_beta   90.00
_cell.angle_gamma   90.00
#
_symmetry.space_group_name_H-M   'P 1'
#
loop_
_entity.id
_entity.type
_entity.pdbx_description
1 polymer ?
#
loop_
_entity_poly.entity_id
_entity_poly.type
_entity_poly.pdbx_seq_one_letter_code
_entity_poly.pdbx_strand_id
1 'polypeptide(L)'
;MENFIDQIIKNLSANGFPQKKVSLPTEKMYEIADSKGLSLNKVLDELREKKMIGSEIGPEKIIFSMEKFENQEDMYAKAQEMMSQMSPEEMQKMQEMVQNMTPEQREQMMEQARKMGML
;
A
#
# COMPACT_ATOMS: atom_id res chain seq x y z
N MET A 1 9.26 11.53 12.05
CA MET A 1 8.78 10.17 11.76
C MET A 1 8.77 9.91 10.25
N GLU A 2 8.19 10.78 9.43
CA GLU A 2 8.11 10.63 7.96
C GLU A 2 9.45 10.35 7.28
N ASN A 3 10.51 11.09 7.62
CA ASN A 3 11.87 10.85 7.08
C ASN A 3 12.37 9.41 7.28
N PHE A 4 11.94 8.73 8.35
CA PHE A 4 12.32 7.34 8.61
C PHE A 4 11.47 6.35 7.80
N ILE A 5 10.18 6.63 7.65
CA ILE A 5 9.26 5.88 6.79
C ILE A 5 9.78 5.89 5.35
N ASP A 6 10.18 7.06 4.82
CA ASP A 6 10.72 7.18 3.47
C ASP A 6 12.03 6.40 3.29
N GLN A 7 12.89 6.37 4.33
CA GLN A 7 14.11 5.56 4.32
C GLN A 7 13.79 4.06 4.26
N ILE A 8 12.80 3.59 5.01
CA ILE A 8 12.34 2.20 4.96
C ILE A 8 11.83 1.90 3.56
N ILE A 9 10.91 2.71 3.02
CA ILE A 9 10.34 2.50 1.68
C ILE A 9 11.45 2.43 0.62
N LYS A 10 12.40 3.36 0.65
CA LYS A 10 13.54 3.36 -0.28
C LYS A 10 14.37 2.08 -0.17
N ASN A 11 14.60 1.59 1.05
CA ASN A 11 15.32 0.35 1.29
C ASN A 11 14.53 -0.87 0.77
N LEU A 12 13.22 -0.93 1.05
CA LEU A 12 12.33 -1.98 0.54
C LEU A 12 12.34 -1.99 -1.00
N SER A 13 12.21 -0.83 -1.64
CA SER A 13 12.23 -0.71 -3.10
C SER A 13 13.56 -1.15 -3.71
N ALA A 14 14.69 -0.79 -3.09
CA ALA A 14 16.01 -1.27 -3.52
C ALA A 14 16.14 -2.81 -3.46
N ASN A 15 15.36 -3.45 -2.59
CA ASN A 15 15.31 -4.89 -2.44
C ASN A 15 14.17 -5.56 -3.25
N GLY A 16 13.48 -4.83 -4.13
CA GLY A 16 12.48 -5.37 -5.06
C GLY A 16 11.03 -5.29 -4.57
N PHE A 17 10.75 -4.53 -3.51
CA PHE A 17 9.38 -4.15 -3.17
C PHE A 17 8.83 -3.12 -4.19
N PRO A 18 7.54 -3.15 -4.58
CA PRO A 18 6.46 -4.02 -4.10
C PRO A 18 6.32 -5.35 -4.86
N GLN A 19 7.18 -5.64 -5.84
CA GLN A 19 7.06 -6.83 -6.70
C GLN A 19 7.23 -8.14 -5.92
N LYS A 20 8.07 -8.13 -4.87
CA LYS A 20 8.24 -9.24 -3.94
C LYS A 20 8.20 -8.76 -2.50
N LYS A 21 7.96 -9.71 -1.59
CA LYS A 21 8.13 -9.48 -0.15
C LYS A 21 9.61 -9.22 0.16
N VAL A 22 9.86 -8.32 1.10
CA VAL A 22 11.22 -7.99 1.55
C VAL A 22 11.28 -8.23 3.05
N SER A 23 12.36 -8.86 3.53
CA SER A 23 12.56 -9.08 4.96
C SER A 23 13.76 -8.29 5.45
N LEU A 24 13.63 -7.62 6.59
CA LEU A 24 14.72 -6.88 7.26
C LEU A 24 14.98 -7.49 8.65
N PRO A 25 16.23 -7.46 9.16
CA PRO A 25 16.54 -8.01 10.49
C PRO A 25 15.78 -7.28 11.60
N THR A 26 15.09 -8.02 12.48
CA THR A 26 14.21 -7.45 13.51
C THR A 26 15.01 -6.58 14.49
N GLU A 27 16.10 -7.10 15.04
CA GLU A 27 16.94 -6.39 16.00
C GLU A 27 17.44 -5.04 15.44
N LYS A 28 17.98 -5.04 14.21
CA LYS A 28 18.48 -3.81 13.57
C LYS A 28 17.38 -2.78 13.37
N MET A 29 16.16 -3.20 13.05
CA MET A 29 15.03 -2.27 12.88
C MET A 29 14.65 -1.61 14.20
N TYR A 30 14.67 -2.36 15.32
CA TYR A 30 14.45 -1.80 16.65
C TYR A 30 15.56 -0.84 17.06
N GLU A 31 16.83 -1.22 16.87
CA GLU A 31 17.99 -0.36 17.17
C GLU A 31 17.93 0.97 16.42
N ILE A 32 17.63 0.93 15.12
CA ILE A 32 17.56 2.14 14.30
C ILE A 32 16.38 3.03 14.73
N ALA A 33 15.22 2.44 15.06
CA ALA A 33 14.07 3.20 15.54
C ALA A 33 14.37 3.86 16.90
N ASP A 34 14.95 3.12 17.84
CA ASP A 34 15.33 3.60 19.17
C ASP A 34 16.39 4.71 19.10
N SER A 35 17.40 4.55 18.24
CA SER A 35 18.42 5.59 17.98
C SER A 35 17.84 6.92 17.50
N LYS A 36 16.63 6.88 16.91
CA LYS A 36 15.88 8.04 16.42
C LYS A 36 14.81 8.49 17.40
N GLY A 37 14.70 7.87 18.59
CA GLY A 37 13.67 8.14 19.59
C GLY A 37 12.26 7.74 19.13
N LEU A 38 12.14 6.75 18.25
CA LEU A 38 10.88 6.29 17.67
C LEU A 38 10.57 4.86 18.12
N SER A 39 9.27 4.56 18.29
CA SER A 39 8.82 3.18 18.47
C SER A 39 8.68 2.52 17.10
N LEU A 40 9.34 1.38 16.89
CA LEU A 40 9.22 0.61 15.65
C LEU A 40 7.77 0.23 15.38
N ASN A 41 7.02 -0.20 16.39
CA ASN A 41 5.60 -0.55 16.26
C ASN A 41 4.78 0.61 15.67
N LYS A 42 4.94 1.83 16.21
CA LYS A 42 4.26 3.02 15.67
C LYS A 42 4.64 3.31 14.21
N VAL A 43 5.90 3.09 13.85
CA VAL A 43 6.37 3.27 12.46
C VAL A 43 5.74 2.24 11.52
N LEU A 44 5.59 0.99 11.97
CA LEU A 44 4.94 -0.07 11.21
C LEU A 44 3.43 0.19 11.07
N ASP A 45 2.77 0.70 12.11
CA ASP A 45 1.36 1.11 12.06
C ASP A 45 1.17 2.24 11.03
N GLU A 46 2.02 3.27 11.03
CA GLU A 46 1.93 4.32 10.02
C GLU A 46 2.21 3.82 8.59
N LEU A 47 3.17 2.88 8.42
CA LEU A 47 3.43 2.23 7.13
C LEU A 47 2.21 1.46 6.63
N ARG A 48 1.50 0.80 7.53
CA ARG A 48 0.25 0.10 7.26
C ARG A 48 -0.84 1.08 6.82
N GLU A 49 -1.14 2.07 7.66
CA GLU A 49 -2.27 2.98 7.45
C GLU A 49 -2.09 3.91 6.24
N LYS A 50 -0.90 4.50 6.08
CA LYS A 50 -0.64 5.55 5.07
C LYS A 50 -0.09 5.01 3.77
N LYS A 51 0.60 3.87 3.80
CA LYS A 51 1.33 3.33 2.63
C LYS A 51 0.85 1.94 2.21
N MET A 52 -0.10 1.33 2.94
CA MET A 52 -0.61 -0.02 2.70
C MET A 52 0.49 -1.09 2.70
N ILE A 53 1.53 -0.85 3.50
CA ILE A 53 2.64 -1.78 3.66
C ILE A 53 2.40 -2.54 4.95
N GLY A 54 1.92 -3.78 4.81
CA GLY A 54 1.81 -4.71 5.92
C GLY A 54 3.19 -5.18 6.39
N SER A 55 3.29 -5.49 7.68
CA SER A 55 4.50 -6.05 8.26
C SER A 55 4.16 -7.18 9.23
N GLU A 56 4.97 -8.25 9.20
CA GLU A 56 4.89 -9.38 10.12
C GLU A 56 6.21 -9.46 10.90
N ILE A 57 6.15 -9.23 12.21
CA ILE A 57 7.33 -9.24 13.09
C ILE A 57 7.62 -10.69 13.50
N GLY A 58 8.71 -11.24 12.96
CA GLY A 58 9.29 -12.49 13.44
C GLY A 58 10.46 -12.26 14.42
N PRO A 59 10.94 -13.32 15.08
CA PRO A 59 12.04 -13.23 16.04
C PRO A 59 13.35 -12.73 15.41
N GLU A 60 13.65 -13.15 14.17
CA GLU A 60 14.90 -12.78 13.50
C GLU A 60 14.70 -11.69 12.42
N LYS A 61 13.53 -11.66 11.79
CA LYS A 61 13.25 -10.77 10.66
C LYS A 61 11.80 -10.28 10.64
N ILE A 62 11.62 -9.05 10.16
CA ILE A 62 10.33 -8.45 9.85
C ILE A 62 10.07 -8.62 8.37
N ILE A 63 8.95 -9.22 8.01
CA ILE A 63 8.54 -9.44 6.63
C ILE A 63 7.60 -8.32 6.21
N PHE A 64 8.02 -7.54 5.21
CA PHE A 64 7.22 -6.49 4.58
C PHE A 64 6.55 -7.03 3.32
N SER A 65 5.25 -6.80 3.20
CA SER A 65 4.46 -7.12 2.02
C SER A 65 3.43 -6.04 1.75
N MET A 66 2.92 -5.97 0.51
CA MET A 66 1.66 -5.25 0.31
C MET A 66 0.61 -5.85 1.22
N GLU A 67 -0.10 -4.99 1.91
CA GLU A 67 -1.19 -5.42 2.77
C GLU A 67 -2.22 -6.16 1.93
N LYS A 68 -2.47 -7.41 2.30
CA LYS A 68 -3.55 -8.18 1.70
C LYS A 68 -4.81 -7.80 2.44
N PHE A 69 -5.83 -7.40 1.70
CA PHE A 69 -7.17 -7.31 2.25
C PHE A 69 -7.59 -8.72 2.69
N GLU A 70 -7.84 -8.90 3.99
CA GLU A 70 -8.20 -10.20 4.55
C GLU A 70 -9.60 -10.64 4.07
N ASN A 71 -10.46 -9.68 3.74
CA ASN A 71 -11.79 -9.91 3.22
C ASN A 71 -12.20 -8.79 2.23
N GLN A 72 -13.31 -9.03 1.53
CA GLN A 72 -13.86 -8.10 0.54
C GLN A 72 -14.37 -6.80 1.20
N GLU A 73 -14.81 -6.90 2.46
CA GLU A 73 -15.32 -5.75 3.24
C GLU A 73 -14.21 -4.75 3.57
N ASP A 74 -13.03 -5.20 3.99
CA ASP A 74 -11.85 -4.36 4.23
C ASP A 74 -11.35 -3.74 2.93
N MET A 75 -11.43 -4.47 1.81
CA MET A 75 -11.13 -3.91 0.49
C MET A 75 -12.09 -2.78 0.12
N TYR A 76 -13.40 -2.97 0.31
CA TYR A 76 -14.41 -1.94 0.03
C TYR A 76 -14.30 -0.74 0.96
N ALA A 77 -14.11 -0.96 2.27
CA ALA A 77 -13.96 0.10 3.25
C ALA A 77 -12.73 0.96 2.93
N LYS A 78 -11.60 0.33 2.58
CA LYS A 78 -10.39 1.06 2.24
C LYS A 78 -10.50 1.77 0.89
N ALA A 79 -11.16 1.16 -0.09
CA ALA A 79 -11.48 1.83 -1.36
C ALA A 79 -12.38 3.06 -1.15
N GLN A 80 -13.37 2.97 -0.25
CA GLN A 80 -14.22 4.10 0.13
C GLN A 80 -13.45 5.20 0.86
N GLU A 81 -12.54 4.86 1.78
CA GLU A 81 -11.65 5.85 2.40
C GLU A 81 -10.80 6.57 1.36
N MET A 82 -10.17 5.84 0.43
CA MET A 82 -9.38 6.44 -0.64
C MET A 82 -10.22 7.35 -1.54
N MET A 83 -11.43 6.94 -1.90
CA MET A 83 -12.36 7.76 -2.68
C MET A 83 -12.83 8.99 -1.91
N SER A 84 -12.97 8.89 -0.59
CA SER A 84 -13.36 10.01 0.27
C SER A 84 -12.20 10.99 0.52
N GLN A 85 -10.95 10.52 0.43
CA GLN A 85 -9.75 11.35 0.54
C GLN A 85 -9.27 11.88 -0.83
N MET A 86 -9.82 11.39 -1.94
CA MET A 86 -9.54 11.93 -3.28
C MET A 86 -10.11 13.33 -3.44
N SER A 87 -9.34 14.21 -4.08
CA SER A 87 -9.81 15.57 -4.34
C SER A 87 -10.88 15.58 -5.45
N PRO A 88 -11.84 16.52 -5.43
CA PRO A 88 -12.85 16.64 -6.48
C PRO A 88 -12.23 16.82 -7.89
N GLU A 89 -11.04 17.42 -8.00
CA GLU A 89 -10.29 17.51 -9.27
C GLU A 89 -9.77 16.15 -9.77
N GLU A 90 -9.35 15.27 -8.86
CA GLU A 90 -8.89 13.92 -9.22
C GLU A 90 -10.06 13.04 -9.66
N MET A 91 -11.20 13.19 -8.98
CA MET A 91 -12.44 12.54 -9.36
C MET A 91 -12.92 13.00 -10.73
N GLN A 92 -12.85 14.31 -11.03
CA GLN A 92 -13.18 14.84 -12.36
C GLN A 92 -12.24 14.31 -13.43
N LYS A 93 -10.92 14.26 -13.19
CA LYS A 93 -9.97 13.66 -14.14
C LYS A 93 -10.25 12.19 -14.40
N MET A 94 -10.62 11.43 -13.37
CA MET A 94 -10.98 10.04 -13.53
C MET A 94 -12.28 9.89 -14.35
N GLN A 95 -13.28 10.73 -14.07
CA GLN A 95 -14.51 10.79 -14.87
C GLN A 95 -14.25 11.18 -16.32
N GLU A 96 -13.41 12.18 -16.57
CA GLU A 96 -13.01 12.59 -17.92
C GLU A 96 -12.23 11.50 -18.64
N MET A 97 -11.34 10.79 -17.97
CA MET A 97 -10.60 9.67 -18.57
C MET A 97 -11.56 8.53 -18.97
N VAL A 98 -12.53 8.21 -18.13
CA VAL A 98 -13.57 7.20 -18.43
C VAL A 98 -14.54 7.68 -19.53
N GLN A 99 -14.82 8.98 -19.60
CA GLN A 99 -15.68 9.58 -20.63
C GLN A 99 -14.97 9.71 -21.99
N ASN A 100 -13.65 9.94 -21.98
CA ASN A 100 -12.83 10.03 -23.19
C ASN A 100 -12.31 8.67 -23.67
N MET A 101 -12.56 7.59 -22.93
CA MET A 101 -12.36 6.23 -23.42
C MET A 101 -13.42 5.87 -24.47
N THR A 102 -12.96 5.31 -25.59
CA THR A 102 -13.86 4.72 -26.60
C THR A 102 -14.62 3.53 -26.00
N PRO A 103 -15.86 3.25 -26.44
CA PRO A 103 -16.67 2.14 -25.94
C PRO A 103 -15.93 0.79 -25.97
N GLU A 104 -15.09 0.52 -26.98
CA GLU A 104 -14.28 -0.70 -27.05
C GLU A 104 -13.24 -0.81 -25.92
N GLN A 105 -12.58 0.29 -25.55
CA GLN A 105 -11.60 0.30 -24.45
C GLN A 105 -12.27 0.13 -23.09
N ARG A 106 -13.46 0.72 -22.91
CA ARG A 106 -14.25 0.56 -21.69
C ARG A 106 -14.75 -0.87 -21.52
N GLU A 107 -15.17 -1.50 -22.62
CA GLU A 107 -15.65 -2.88 -22.62
C GLU A 107 -14.53 -3.88 -22.33
N GLN A 108 -13.35 -3.69 -22.93
CA GLN A 108 -12.16 -4.50 -22.60
C GLN A 108 -11.76 -4.37 -21.13
N MET A 109 -11.80 -3.16 -20.56
CA MET A 109 -11.48 -2.93 -19.15
C MET A 109 -12.49 -3.61 -18.22
N MET A 110 -13.79 -3.54 -18.54
CA MET A 110 -14.85 -4.23 -17.78
C MET A 110 -14.74 -5.76 -17.89
N GLU A 111 -14.41 -6.28 -19.07
CA GLU A 111 -14.19 -7.71 -19.27
C GLU A 111 -12.99 -8.22 -18.46
N GLN A 112 -11.92 -7.42 -18.42
CA GLN A 112 -10.72 -7.73 -17.64
C GLN A 112 -10.99 -7.68 -16.13
N ALA A 113 -11.81 -6.73 -15.66
CA ALA A 113 -12.26 -6.65 -14.27
C ALA A 113 -13.14 -7.85 -13.86
N ARG A 114 -14.06 -8.30 -14.74
CA ARG A 114 -14.83 -9.54 -14.54
C ARG A 114 -13.92 -10.77 -14.49
N LYS A 115 -12.94 -10.87 -15.39
CA LYS A 115 -11.95 -11.97 -15.40
C LYS A 115 -11.11 -12.03 -14.14
N MET A 116 -10.86 -10.88 -13.50
CA MET A 116 -10.14 -10.79 -12.22
C MET A 116 -11.06 -10.96 -11.01
N GLY A 117 -12.37 -11.23 -11.19
CA GLY A 117 -13.31 -11.48 -10.10
C GLY A 117 -13.70 -10.24 -9.29
N MET A 118 -13.57 -9.05 -9.89
CA MET A 118 -13.86 -7.77 -9.23
C MET A 118 -15.32 -7.29 -9.44
N LEU A 119 -16.15 -8.08 -10.13
CA LEU A 119 -17.56 -7.88 -10.43
C LEU A 119 -18.29 -9.22 -10.32
#